data_AF-A0A699VJ06-F1
#
_entry.id   AF-A0A699VJ06-F1
#
_cell.length_a   1.000
_cell.length_b   1.000
_cell.length_c   1.000
_cell.angle_alpha   90.00
_cell.angle_beta   90.00
_cell.angle_gamma   90.00
#
_symmetry.space_group_name_H-M   'P 1'
#
loop_
_entity.id
_entity.type
_entity.pdbx_description
1 polymer ?
#
loop_
_entity_poly.entity_id
_entity_poly.type
_entity_poly.pdbx_seq_one_letter_code
_entity_poly.pdbx_strand_id
1 'polypeptide(L)' 'MRAEIATYVSKCLTCAKVKAERQRPSGLLQQPEIPVWKWERITMDFIIGLPRTPSG' A
#
# COMPACT_ATOMS: atom_id res chain seq x y z
N MET A 1 -4.45 33.80 -6.99
CA MET A 1 -5.22 32.73 -7.67
C MET A 1 -4.91 31.31 -7.18
N ARG A 2 -3.80 30.65 -7.58
CA ARG A 2 -3.57 29.22 -7.20
C ARG A 2 -3.44 29.00 -5.69
N ALA A 3 -2.78 29.90 -4.98
CA ALA A 3 -2.63 29.84 -3.52
C ALA A 3 -3.97 30.03 -2.78
N GLU A 4 -4.84 30.94 -3.26
CA GLU A 4 -6.16 31.16 -2.66
C GLU A 4 -7.07 29.95 -2.87
N ILE A 5 -7.01 29.34 -4.06
CA ILE A 5 -7.74 28.10 -4.36
C ILE A 5 -7.24 26.98 -3.44
N ALA A 6 -5.93 26.82 -3.24
CA ALA A 6 -5.39 25.83 -2.32
C ALA A 6 -5.87 26.05 -0.88
N THR A 7 -5.86 27.30 -0.41
CA THR A 7 -6.38 27.67 0.92
C THR A 7 -7.88 27.38 1.03
N TYR A 8 -8.67 27.70 0.01
CA TYR A 8 -10.10 27.42 -0.01
C TYR A 8 -10.38 25.91 0.04
N VAL A 9 -9.70 25.13 -0.80
CA VAL A 9 -9.83 23.66 -0.86
C VAL A 9 -9.39 23.01 0.46
N SER A 10 -8.35 23.54 1.11
CA SER A 10 -7.87 23.02 2.41
C SER A 10 -8.90 23.15 3.54
N LYS A 11 -9.83 24.10 3.45
CA LYS A 11 -10.90 24.34 4.43
C LYS A 11 -12.18 23.54 4.14
N CYS A 12 -12.25 22.85 2.99
CA CYS A 12 -13.46 22.14 2.58
C CYS A 12 -13.51 20.72 3.17
N LEU A 13 -14.44 20.48 4.10
CA LEU A 13 -14.64 19.18 4.75
C LEU A 13 -15.02 18.06 3.77
N THR A 14 -15.82 18.37 2.75
CA THR A 14 -16.21 17.39 1.72
C THR A 14 -15.01 16.99 0.88
N CYS A 15 -14.15 17.95 0.51
CA CYS A 15 -12.91 17.65 -0.20
C CYS A 15 -11.99 16.77 0.65
N ALA A 16 -11.82 17.08 1.93
CA ALA A 16 -10.98 16.28 2.83
C ALA A 16 -11.48 14.83 3.00
N LYS A 17 -12.80 14.59 2.99
CA LYS A 17 -13.38 13.25 3.12
C LYS A 17 -13.32 12.42 1.84
N VAL A 18 -13.51 13.06 0.68
CA VAL A 18 -13.68 12.37 -0.60
C VAL A 18 -12.39 12.30 -1.40
N LYS A 19 -11.46 13.25 -1.20
CA LYS A 19 -10.16 13.28 -1.85
C LYS A 19 -9.11 12.75 -0.88
N ALA A 20 -8.88 11.44 -0.93
CA ALA A 20 -7.72 10.85 -0.27
C ALA A 20 -6.42 11.43 -0.86
N GLU A 21 -5.39 11.55 -0.02
CA GLU A 21 -4.07 11.97 -0.45
C GLU A 21 -3.53 10.98 -1.50
N ARG A 22 -3.17 11.50 -2.68
CA ARG A 22 -2.68 10.65 -3.78
C ARG A 22 -1.25 10.18 -3.54
N GLN A 23 -0.46 10.98 -2.81
CA GLN A 23 0.89 10.62 -2.43
C GLN A 23 0.82 9.80 -1.15
N ARG A 24 1.05 8.49 -1.25
CA ARG A 24 1.35 7.74 -0.03
C ARG A 24 2.69 8.26 0.50
N PRO A 25 2.81 8.52 1.81
CA PRO A 25 4.13 8.75 2.37
C PRO A 25 5.00 7.55 2.01
N SER A 26 6.22 7.81 1.53
CA SER A 26 7.18 6.75 1.29
C SER A 26 7.42 6.04 2.61
N GLY A 27 6.83 4.85 2.76
CA GLY A 27 7.12 3.99 3.89
C GLY A 27 8.55 3.50 3.80
N LEU A 28 9.22 3.37 4.94
CA LEU A 28 10.45 2.59 5.02
C LEU A 28 10.10 1.14 4.70
N LEU A 29 10.60 0.63 3.57
CA LEU A 29 10.66 -0.80 3.36
C LEU A 29 11.59 -1.38 4.42
N GLN A 30 11.04 -1.99 5.45
CA GLN A 30 11.85 -2.67 6.46
C GLN A 30 12.34 -3.97 5.84
N GLN A 31 13.65 -4.06 5.58
CA GLN A 31 14.25 -5.32 5.19
C GLN A 31 14.18 -6.30 6.37
N PRO A 32 13.74 -7.54 6.15
CA PRO A 32 13.87 -8.59 7.15
C PRO A 32 15.35 -8.87 7.41
N GLU A 33 15.69 -9.17 8.66
CA GLU A 33 17.04 -9.61 9.02
C GLU A 33 17.50 -10.79 8.17
N ILE A 34 18.74 -10.71 7.67
CA ILE A 34 19.35 -11.75 6.84
C ILE A 34 19.64 -12.95 7.74
N PRO A 35 19.07 -14.14 7.46
CA PRO A 35 19.39 -15.34 8.21
C PRO A 35 20.87 -15.71 8.03
N VAL A 36 21.50 -16.16 9.11
CA VAL A 36 22.91 -16.57 9.16
C VAL A 36 23.07 -17.99 8.65
N TRP A 37 22.04 -18.84 8.84
CA TRP A 37 22.07 -20.25 8.45
C TRP A 37 20.96 -20.62 7.46
N LYS A 38 21.21 -21.71 6.71
CA LYS A 38 20.20 -22.28 5.81
C LYS A 38 18.95 -22.69 6.60
N TRP A 39 17.78 -22.34 6.07
CA TRP A 39 16.45 -22.67 6.64
C TRP A 39 16.12 -22.06 8.01
N GLU A 40 16.91 -21.11 8.49
CA GLU A 40 16.64 -20.39 9.75
C GLU A 40 15.32 -19.59 9.69
N ARG A 41 14.99 -19.05 8.51
CA ARG A 41 13.72 -18.39 8.24
C ARG A 41 13.14 -18.87 6.91
N ILE A 42 11.87 -19.26 6.93
CA ILE A 42 11.08 -19.64 5.76
C ILE A 42 9.79 -18.81 5.80
N THR A 43 9.53 -18.04 4.75
CA THR A 43 8.26 -17.33 4.55
C THR A 43 7.40 -18.10 3.56
N MET A 44 6.11 -18.27 3.87
CA MET A 44 5.16 -18.95 3.00
C MET A 44 3.93 -18.08 2.80
N ASP A 45 3.38 -18.09 1.59
CA ASP A 45 2.17 -17.37 1.22
C ASP A 45 1.30 -18.25 0.31
N PHE A 46 -0.01 -17.97 0.27
CA PHE A 46 -0.97 -18.71 -0.54
C PHE A 46 -1.39 -17.92 -1.76
N ILE A 47 -1.26 -18.55 -2.94
CA ILE A 47 -1.86 -18.02 -4.17
C ILE A 47 -3.28 -18.58 -4.28
N ILE A 48 -4.27 -17.67 -4.29
CA ILE A 48 -5.68 -18.02 -4.47
C ILE A 48 -6.16 -17.67 -5.88
N GLY A 49 -7.30 -18.23 -6.31
CA GLY A 49 -7.95 -17.87 -7.57
C GLY A 49 -7.30 -18.46 -8.83
N LEU A 50 -6.57 -19.57 -8.69
CA LEU A 50 -6.02 -20.28 -9.83
C LEU A 50 -7.13 -20.92 -10.69
N PRO A 51 -6.95 -20.98 -12.03
CA PRO A 51 -7.89 -21.69 -12.90
C PRO A 51 -8.01 -23.15 -12.49
N ARG A 52 -9.25 -23.64 -12.48
CA ARG A 52 -9.55 -25.05 -12.27
C ARG A 52 -9.20 -25.85 -13.51
N THR A 53 -8.55 -26.98 -13.31
CA THR A 53 -8.38 -28.01 -14.34
C THR A 53 -9.72 -28.70 -14.61
N PRO A 54 -9.89 -29.38 -15.76
CA PRO A 54 -11.12 -30.11 -16.07
C PRO A 54 -11.46 -31.20 -15.03
N SER A 55 -10.45 -31.71 -14.34
CA SER A 55 -10.57 -32.70 -13.27
C SER A 55 -10.70 -32.08 -11.87
N GLY A 56 -10.57 -30.74 -11.74
CA GLY A 56 -10.50 -30.03 -10.46
C GLY A 56 -10.09 -28.58 -10.59
#